data_AF-A0A1I7UTY2-F1
#
_entry.id   AF-A0A1I7UTY2-F1
#
_cell.length_a   1.000
_cell.length_b   1.000
_cell.length_c   1.000
_cell.angle_alpha   90.00
_cell.angle_beta   90.00
_cell.angle_gamma   90.00
#
_symmetry.space_group_name_H-M   'P 1'
#
loop_
_entity.id
_entity.type
_entity.pdbx_description
1 polymer ?
#
loop_
_entity_poly.entity_id
_entity_poly.type
_entity_poly.pdbx_seq_one_letter_code
_entity_poly.pdbx_strand_id
1 'polypeptide(L)'
;MGVGLFSWLGVSSMFQFSSGVILVLIMSQSYVFVFETRSSSLHMNHFKMTRTPTRLLYHGIMYLANSIILLSCLATPEDQEAAKFDALKREPCPTVEFFENDILVLLTDQNIIDLVFLYGEVLITHVIFHILFHVICTVYHLYIVPPKSISIETRKKQQKFFIGIIFQTIIPLILLWSLVVIVVVDGITHNVSQELVNLTMIMFSLHGIVESVAVLSVHQSYRRAVFGMMSRDNQDSEYEQSILIV
;
A
#
# COMPACT_ATOMS: atom_id res chain seq x y z
N MET A 1 -8.14 2.55 17.20
CA MET A 1 -8.47 3.69 16.33
C MET A 1 -9.45 4.63 17.04
N GLY A 2 -9.02 5.27 18.14
CA GLY A 2 -9.87 6.18 18.92
C GLY A 2 -9.26 7.57 19.11
N VAL A 3 -8.21 7.88 18.35
CA VAL A 3 -7.43 9.12 18.47
C VAL A 3 -7.03 9.61 17.07
N GLY A 4 -6.83 10.92 16.93
CA GLY A 4 -6.40 11.56 15.67
C GLY A 4 -7.42 12.53 15.09
N LEU A 5 -7.05 13.21 14.00
CA LEU A 5 -7.85 14.30 13.41
C LEU A 5 -9.26 13.86 13.03
N PHE A 6 -9.42 12.68 12.43
CA PHE A 6 -10.73 12.18 12.03
C PHE A 6 -11.62 11.81 13.23
N SER A 7 -11.04 11.26 14.28
CA SER A 7 -11.76 11.04 15.54
C SER A 7 -12.17 12.37 16.19
N TRP A 8 -11.29 13.38 16.18
CA TRP A 8 -11.62 14.74 16.65
C TRP A 8 -12.74 15.40 15.84
N LEU A 9 -12.79 15.15 14.53
CA LEU A 9 -13.87 15.59 13.65
C LEU A 9 -15.17 14.77 13.78
N GLY A 10 -15.21 13.77 14.66
CA GLY A 10 -16.38 12.92 14.89
C GLY A 10 -16.64 11.87 13.80
N VAL A 11 -15.64 11.54 12.98
CA VAL A 11 -15.75 10.46 11.98
C VAL A 11 -15.76 9.11 12.68
N SER A 12 -16.72 8.25 12.36
CA SER A 12 -16.86 6.94 13.01
C SER A 12 -15.63 6.04 12.80
N SER A 13 -15.25 5.31 13.84
CA SER A 13 -14.10 4.40 13.83
C SER A 13 -14.21 3.29 12.78
N MET A 14 -15.43 2.83 12.51
CA MET A 14 -15.71 1.84 11.45
C MET A 14 -15.38 2.37 10.05
N PHE A 15 -15.74 3.63 9.78
CA PHE A 15 -15.42 4.26 8.50
C PHE A 15 -13.90 4.47 8.36
N GLN A 16 -13.23 4.91 9.43
CA GLN A 16 -11.78 5.07 9.44
C GLN A 16 -11.07 3.73 9.16
N PHE A 17 -11.48 2.64 9.83
CA PHE A 17 -10.94 1.31 9.58
C PHE A 17 -11.17 0.84 8.14
N SER A 18 -12.42 0.89 7.69
CA SER A 18 -12.81 0.42 6.34
C SER A 18 -12.08 1.18 5.24
N SER A 19 -11.97 2.51 5.37
CA SER A 19 -11.22 3.34 4.43
C SER A 19 -9.73 3.00 4.41
N GLY A 20 -9.11 2.75 5.57
CA GLY A 20 -7.73 2.28 5.68
C GLY A 20 -7.50 0.95 4.96
N VAL A 21 -8.37 -0.04 5.16
CA VAL A 21 -8.31 -1.33 4.47
C VAL A 21 -8.44 -1.14 2.95
N ILE A 22 -9.42 -0.36 2.48
CA ILE A 22 -9.60 -0.06 1.06
C ILE A 22 -8.34 0.55 0.44
N LEU A 23 -7.70 1.51 1.12
CA LEU A 23 -6.47 2.14 0.64
C LEU A 23 -5.33 1.13 0.49
N VAL A 24 -5.16 0.21 1.45
CA VAL A 24 -4.16 -0.86 1.35
C VAL A 24 -4.45 -1.79 0.17
N LEU A 25 -5.72 -2.15 -0.04
CA LEU A 25 -6.12 -2.98 -1.19
C LEU A 25 -5.85 -2.28 -2.52
N ILE A 26 -6.22 -1.01 -2.66
CA ILE A 26 -5.95 -0.22 -3.87
C ILE A 26 -4.43 -0.10 -4.11
N MET A 27 -3.67 0.18 -3.06
CA MET A 27 -2.21 0.26 -3.13
C MET A 27 -1.60 -1.05 -3.63
N SER A 28 -2.01 -2.20 -3.07
CA SER A 28 -1.54 -3.51 -3.52
C SER A 28 -1.81 -3.75 -5.00
N GLN A 29 -2.98 -3.33 -5.51
CA GLN A 29 -3.30 -3.45 -6.93
C GLN A 29 -2.56 -2.49 -7.82
N SER A 30 -2.25 -1.29 -7.32
CA SER A 30 -1.41 -0.36 -8.06
C SER A 30 -0.02 -0.96 -8.32
N TYR A 31 0.55 -1.71 -7.36
CA TYR A 31 1.82 -2.40 -7.55
C TYR A 31 1.75 -3.49 -8.61
N VAL A 32 0.76 -4.38 -8.53
CA VAL A 32 0.57 -5.42 -9.56
C VAL A 32 0.37 -4.79 -10.94
N PHE A 33 -0.43 -3.72 -11.04
CA PHE A 33 -0.66 -2.98 -12.27
C PHE A 33 0.63 -2.37 -12.83
N VAL A 34 1.47 -1.76 -11.98
CA VAL A 34 2.76 -1.20 -12.39
C VAL A 34 3.66 -2.29 -12.97
N PHE A 35 3.84 -3.42 -12.28
CA PHE A 35 4.71 -4.51 -12.77
C PHE A 35 4.14 -5.20 -14.00
N GLU A 36 2.83 -5.44 -14.05
CA GLU A 36 2.12 -5.93 -15.22
C GLU A 36 2.43 -5.03 -16.42
N THR A 37 2.21 -3.73 -16.27
CA THR A 37 2.38 -2.75 -17.35
C THR A 37 3.83 -2.72 -17.84
N ARG A 38 4.81 -2.87 -16.93
CA ARG A 38 6.22 -2.98 -17.32
C ARG A 38 6.49 -4.23 -18.11
N SER A 39 6.02 -5.38 -17.63
CA SER A 39 6.20 -6.64 -18.35
C SER A 39 5.52 -6.65 -19.72
N SER A 40 4.34 -6.02 -19.84
CA SER A 40 3.57 -5.91 -21.08
C SER A 40 4.15 -4.89 -22.07
N SER A 41 4.96 -3.94 -21.60
CA SER A 41 5.68 -3.00 -22.49
C SER A 41 6.77 -3.69 -23.32
N LEU A 42 7.24 -4.87 -22.91
CA LEU A 42 8.24 -5.65 -23.61
C LEU A 42 7.56 -6.49 -24.71
N HIS A 43 7.83 -6.14 -25.98
CA HIS A 43 7.17 -6.77 -27.13
C HIS A 43 7.39 -8.28 -27.25
N MET A 44 8.50 -8.81 -26.73
CA MET A 44 8.82 -10.24 -26.78
C MET A 44 8.20 -11.05 -25.64
N ASN A 45 7.56 -10.40 -24.67
CA ASN A 45 6.95 -11.11 -23.56
C ASN A 45 5.71 -11.89 -24.04
N HIS A 46 5.78 -13.22 -23.99
CA HIS A 46 4.68 -14.11 -24.37
C HIS A 46 3.44 -13.93 -23.49
N PHE A 47 3.62 -13.52 -22.23
CA PHE A 47 2.52 -13.31 -21.28
C PHE A 47 1.94 -11.89 -21.34
N LYS A 48 2.33 -11.10 -22.35
CA LYS A 48 1.83 -9.74 -22.54
C LYS A 48 0.33 -9.74 -22.77
N MET A 49 -0.40 -9.00 -21.93
CA MET A 49 -1.80 -8.70 -22.15
C MET A 49 -1.94 -7.54 -23.15
N THR A 50 -2.27 -7.84 -24.40
CA THR A 50 -2.39 -6.84 -25.47
C THR A 50 -3.75 -6.15 -25.52
N ARG A 51 -4.81 -6.86 -25.14
CA ARG A 51 -6.19 -6.39 -25.25
C ARG A 51 -6.64 -5.72 -23.94
N THR A 52 -7.15 -4.49 -24.05
CA THR A 52 -7.69 -3.74 -22.91
C THR A 52 -8.75 -4.50 -22.12
N PRO A 53 -9.73 -5.19 -22.74
CA PRO A 53 -10.72 -5.96 -21.99
C PRO A 53 -10.11 -7.11 -21.16
N THR A 54 -9.10 -7.79 -21.69
CA THR A 54 -8.40 -8.87 -20.97
C THR A 54 -7.66 -8.31 -19.75
N ARG A 55 -6.99 -7.16 -19.92
CA ARG A 55 -6.29 -6.49 -18.82
C ARG A 55 -7.24 -5.96 -17.75
N LEU A 56 -8.38 -5.42 -18.17
CA LEU A 56 -9.45 -4.98 -17.25
C LEU A 56 -10.04 -6.16 -16.48
N LEU A 57 -10.28 -7.29 -17.15
CA LEU A 57 -10.78 -8.50 -16.51
C LEU A 57 -9.77 -9.05 -15.49
N TYR A 58 -8.49 -9.09 -15.84
CA TYR A 58 -7.41 -9.54 -14.95
C TYR A 58 -7.35 -8.71 -13.65
N HIS A 59 -7.27 -7.38 -13.76
CA HIS A 59 -7.25 -6.52 -12.57
C HIS A 59 -8.60 -6.47 -11.84
N GLY A 60 -9.71 -6.58 -12.57
CA GLY A 60 -11.06 -6.60 -12.00
C GLY A 60 -11.30 -7.82 -11.12
N ILE A 61 -10.95 -9.02 -11.60
CA ILE A 61 -11.06 -10.26 -10.82
C ILE A 61 -10.18 -10.17 -9.57
N MET A 62 -8.93 -9.72 -9.73
CA MET A 62 -7.99 -9.62 -8.62
C MET A 62 -8.47 -8.60 -7.57
N TYR A 63 -9.02 -7.46 -8.01
CA TYR A 63 -9.61 -6.46 -7.11
C TYR A 63 -10.82 -7.02 -6.37
N LEU A 64 -11.74 -7.70 -7.07
CA LEU A 64 -12.91 -8.31 -6.45
C LEU A 64 -12.51 -9.38 -5.44
N ALA A 65 -11.56 -10.26 -5.79
CA ALA A 65 -11.02 -11.26 -4.88
C ALA A 65 -10.48 -10.56 -3.62
N ASN A 66 -9.53 -9.63 -3.76
CA ASN A 66 -8.93 -8.94 -2.63
C ASN A 66 -9.94 -8.15 -1.77
N SER A 67 -11.04 -7.67 -2.37
CA SER A 67 -12.09 -6.93 -1.66
C SER A 67 -12.99 -7.80 -0.78
N ILE A 68 -12.97 -9.14 -0.93
CA ILE A 68 -13.77 -10.06 -0.10
C ILE A 68 -13.45 -9.89 1.39
N ILE A 69 -12.22 -9.49 1.75
CA ILE A 69 -11.85 -9.25 3.15
C ILE A 69 -12.71 -8.18 3.83
N LEU A 70 -13.27 -7.23 3.08
CA LEU A 70 -14.16 -6.20 3.62
C LEU A 70 -15.50 -6.77 4.12
N LEU A 71 -15.88 -7.97 3.69
CA LEU A 71 -17.07 -8.66 4.23
C LEU A 71 -16.91 -8.98 5.72
N SER A 72 -15.68 -9.06 6.24
CA SER A 72 -15.44 -9.21 7.67
C SER A 72 -16.01 -8.07 8.52
N CYS A 73 -16.17 -6.87 7.94
CA CYS A 73 -16.79 -5.73 8.64
C CYS A 73 -18.29 -5.95 8.90
N LEU A 74 -18.95 -6.88 8.18
CA LEU A 74 -20.33 -7.27 8.46
C LEU A 74 -20.45 -8.15 9.70
N ALA A 75 -19.35 -8.76 10.15
CA ALA A 75 -19.30 -9.57 11.36
C ALA A 75 -18.98 -8.74 12.61
N THR A 76 -18.91 -7.41 12.50
CA THR A 76 -18.64 -6.54 13.64
C THR A 76 -19.83 -6.49 14.60
N PRO A 77 -19.61 -6.66 15.91
CA PRO A 77 -20.69 -6.63 16.90
C PRO A 77 -21.42 -5.29 16.92
N GLU A 78 -22.76 -5.33 16.96
CA GLU A 78 -23.58 -4.13 17.15
C GLU A 78 -23.46 -3.58 18.58
N ASP A 79 -23.42 -4.47 19.59
CA ASP A 79 -23.18 -4.10 20.99
C ASP A 79 -21.67 -4.07 21.29
N GLN A 80 -21.10 -2.87 21.15
CA GLN A 80 -19.68 -2.63 21.39
C GLN A 80 -19.30 -2.70 22.88
N GLU A 81 -20.21 -2.46 23.81
CA GLU A 81 -19.91 -2.54 25.23
C GLU A 81 -19.73 -4.00 25.65
N ALA A 82 -20.64 -4.89 25.24
CA ALA A 82 -20.48 -6.32 25.41
C ALA A 82 -19.20 -6.84 24.74
N ALA A 83 -18.90 -6.37 23.52
CA ALA A 83 -17.70 -6.75 22.79
C ALA A 83 -16.39 -6.31 23.51
N LYS A 84 -16.37 -5.13 24.11
CA LYS A 84 -15.23 -4.67 24.95
C LYS A 84 -15.05 -5.55 26.17
N PHE A 85 -16.13 -5.93 26.87
CA PHE A 85 -16.04 -6.87 28.00
C PHE A 85 -15.52 -8.24 27.58
N ASP A 86 -15.91 -8.74 26.42
CA ASP A 86 -15.39 -9.99 25.89
C ASP A 86 -13.90 -9.87 25.51
N ALA A 87 -13.48 -8.73 24.95
CA ALA A 87 -12.06 -8.46 24.69
C ALA A 87 -11.23 -8.47 25.99
N LEU A 88 -11.75 -7.93 27.10
CA LEU A 88 -11.09 -7.95 28.42
C LEU A 88 -10.94 -9.36 29.01
N LYS A 89 -11.78 -10.33 28.61
CA LYS A 89 -11.58 -11.73 29.02
C LYS A 89 -10.35 -12.34 28.34
N ARG A 90 -9.99 -11.86 27.16
CA ARG A 90 -8.81 -12.29 26.41
C ARG A 90 -7.56 -11.53 26.83
N GLU A 91 -7.68 -10.21 27.00
CA GLU A 91 -6.61 -9.30 27.41
C GLU A 91 -7.00 -8.58 28.72
N PRO A 92 -6.73 -9.18 29.90
CA PRO A 92 -7.25 -8.70 31.18
C PRO A 92 -6.59 -7.41 31.69
N CYS A 93 -5.44 -7.03 31.15
CA CYS A 93 -4.66 -5.86 31.57
C CYS A 93 -4.46 -4.89 30.40
N PRO A 94 -5.53 -4.28 29.85
CA PRO A 94 -5.38 -3.31 28.77
C PRO A 94 -4.75 -2.02 29.29
N THR A 95 -4.32 -1.16 28.36
CA THR A 95 -3.86 0.18 28.71
C THR A 95 -5.03 1.11 29.06
N VAL A 96 -4.75 2.24 29.69
CA VAL A 96 -5.78 3.20 30.14
C VAL A 96 -6.57 3.76 28.95
N GLU A 97 -5.92 3.91 27.80
CA GLU A 97 -6.50 4.34 26.54
C GLU A 97 -7.65 3.44 26.07
N PHE A 98 -7.72 2.20 26.56
CA PHE A 98 -8.81 1.29 26.27
C PHE A 98 -10.16 1.78 26.80
N PHE A 99 -10.14 2.43 27.95
CA PHE A 99 -11.33 2.91 28.64
C PHE A 99 -11.65 4.37 28.31
N GLU A 100 -10.62 5.19 28.04
CA GLU A 100 -10.80 6.63 27.80
C GLU A 100 -11.20 6.97 26.36
N ASN A 101 -10.82 6.13 25.39
CA ASN A 101 -11.07 6.40 23.98
C ASN A 101 -12.22 5.56 23.42
N ASP A 102 -12.82 6.05 22.34
CA ASP A 102 -13.82 5.29 21.59
C ASP A 102 -13.15 4.20 20.75
N ILE A 103 -13.03 3.00 21.33
CA ILE A 103 -12.43 1.83 20.69
C ILE A 103 -13.51 0.98 20.02
N LEU A 104 -13.24 0.69 18.74
CA LEU A 104 -13.97 -0.29 17.96
C LEU A 104 -13.38 -1.69 18.16
N VAL A 105 -14.18 -2.62 18.67
CA VAL A 105 -13.89 -4.05 18.64
C VAL A 105 -14.44 -4.60 17.33
N LEU A 106 -13.54 -4.97 16.42
CA LEU A 106 -13.92 -5.37 15.05
C LEU A 106 -14.55 -6.76 14.99
N LEU A 107 -14.00 -7.71 15.76
CA LEU A 107 -14.37 -9.13 15.74
C LEU A 107 -14.20 -9.70 17.16
N THR A 108 -15.14 -10.56 17.58
CA THR A 108 -15.08 -11.28 18.85
C THR A 108 -15.10 -12.80 18.67
N ASP A 109 -15.70 -13.31 17.57
CA ASP A 109 -15.72 -14.73 17.24
C ASP A 109 -14.34 -15.22 16.77
N GLN A 110 -13.75 -16.14 17.52
CA GLN A 110 -12.41 -16.66 17.24
C GLN A 110 -12.31 -17.36 15.87
N ASN A 111 -13.35 -18.05 15.40
CA ASN A 111 -13.33 -18.71 14.09
C ASN A 111 -13.30 -17.69 12.96
N ILE A 112 -14.05 -16.59 13.10
CA ILE A 112 -14.04 -15.50 12.12
C ILE A 112 -12.70 -14.77 12.15
N ILE A 113 -12.14 -14.54 13.34
CA ILE A 113 -10.80 -13.97 13.50
C ILE A 113 -9.77 -14.84 12.76
N ASP A 114 -9.71 -16.14 13.04
CA ASP A 114 -8.76 -17.07 12.41
C ASP A 114 -8.95 -17.13 10.89
N LEU A 115 -10.20 -17.11 10.41
CA LEU A 115 -10.51 -17.06 8.98
C LEU A 115 -10.01 -15.78 8.31
N VAL A 116 -10.20 -14.62 8.96
CA VAL A 116 -9.74 -13.32 8.43
C VAL A 116 -8.21 -13.26 8.39
N PHE A 117 -7.53 -13.75 9.42
CA PHE A 117 -6.06 -13.84 9.44
C PHE A 117 -5.53 -14.75 8.32
N LEU A 118 -6.07 -15.97 8.20
CA LEU A 118 -5.70 -16.90 7.13
C LEU A 118 -5.96 -16.29 5.74
N TYR A 119 -7.10 -15.64 5.56
CA TYR A 119 -7.43 -14.97 4.30
C TYR A 119 -6.46 -13.82 3.97
N GLY A 120 -6.05 -13.04 4.98
CA GLY A 120 -5.05 -11.99 4.85
C GLY A 120 -3.70 -12.52 4.35
N GLU A 121 -3.22 -13.64 4.91
CA GLU A 121 -1.98 -14.29 4.48
C GLU A 121 -2.06 -14.79 3.03
N VAL A 122 -3.19 -15.39 2.65
CA VAL A 122 -3.45 -15.83 1.26
C VAL A 122 -3.44 -14.63 0.31
N LEU A 123 -4.05 -13.51 0.68
CA LEU A 123 -4.07 -12.29 -0.12
C LEU A 123 -2.66 -11.73 -0.33
N ILE A 124 -1.86 -11.62 0.74
CA ILE A 124 -0.47 -11.15 0.65
C ILE A 124 0.34 -12.06 -0.29
N THR A 125 0.23 -13.38 -0.11
CA THR A 125 0.92 -14.36 -0.95
C THR A 125 0.49 -14.25 -2.42
N HIS A 126 -0.81 -14.08 -2.67
CA HIS A 126 -1.37 -13.90 -4.01
C HIS A 126 -0.83 -12.65 -4.70
N VAL A 127 -0.79 -11.50 -4.01
CA VAL A 127 -0.24 -10.25 -4.55
C VAL A 127 1.26 -10.39 -4.85
N ILE A 128 2.03 -10.96 -3.91
CA ILE A 128 3.47 -11.21 -4.09
C ILE A 128 3.72 -12.11 -5.29
N PHE A 129 2.94 -13.19 -5.45
CA PHE A 129 3.04 -14.10 -6.59
C PHE A 129 2.88 -13.35 -7.92
N HIS A 130 1.85 -12.50 -8.05
CA HIS A 130 1.63 -11.74 -9.28
C HIS A 130 2.74 -10.71 -9.55
N ILE A 131 3.22 -10.01 -8.52
CA ILE A 131 4.36 -9.10 -8.65
C ILE A 131 5.60 -9.86 -9.12
N LEU A 132 5.95 -10.96 -8.45
CA LEU A 132 7.12 -11.77 -8.78
C LEU A 132 7.04 -12.34 -10.19
N PHE A 133 5.87 -12.83 -10.61
CA PHE A 133 5.65 -13.30 -11.98
C PHE A 133 6.02 -12.21 -13.01
N HIS A 134 5.48 -11.01 -12.86
CA HIS A 134 5.76 -9.91 -13.78
C HIS A 134 7.20 -9.37 -13.68
N VAL A 135 7.80 -9.38 -12.48
CA VAL A 135 9.22 -9.09 -12.27
C VAL A 135 10.09 -10.08 -13.03
N ILE A 136 9.83 -11.38 -12.91
CA ILE A 136 10.57 -12.45 -13.60
C ILE A 136 10.45 -12.27 -15.12
N CYS A 137 9.23 -12.05 -15.64
CA CYS A 137 9.04 -11.77 -17.07
C CYS A 137 9.84 -10.53 -17.52
N THR A 138 9.84 -9.47 -16.72
CA THR A 138 10.56 -8.23 -17.02
C THR A 138 12.07 -8.48 -17.02
N VAL A 139 12.61 -9.14 -15.99
CA VAL A 139 14.04 -9.46 -15.89
C VAL A 139 14.51 -10.32 -17.06
N TYR A 140 13.75 -11.36 -17.39
CA TYR A 140 14.08 -12.27 -18.49
C TYR A 140 14.18 -11.53 -19.83
N HIS A 141 13.18 -10.74 -20.20
CA HIS A 141 13.14 -10.07 -21.50
C HIS A 141 13.94 -8.75 -21.54
N LEU A 142 14.34 -8.19 -20.40
CA LEU A 142 15.11 -6.94 -20.34
C LEU A 142 16.62 -7.15 -20.15
N TYR A 143 17.02 -8.22 -19.46
CA TYR A 143 18.43 -8.51 -19.13
C TYR A 143 18.96 -9.79 -19.77
N ILE A 144 18.19 -10.87 -19.82
CA ILE A 144 18.68 -12.19 -20.26
C ILE A 144 18.57 -12.33 -21.78
N VAL A 145 17.37 -12.10 -22.34
CA VAL A 145 17.10 -12.21 -23.78
C VAL A 145 16.52 -10.89 -24.30
N PRO A 146 17.34 -9.83 -24.39
CA PRO A 146 16.85 -8.52 -24.80
C PRO A 146 16.42 -8.51 -26.27
N PRO A 147 15.30 -7.84 -26.62
CA PRO A 147 14.84 -7.75 -27.99
C PRO A 147 15.86 -7.05 -28.88
N LYS A 148 16.04 -7.54 -30.11
CA LYS A 148 16.84 -6.87 -31.14
C LYS A 148 16.18 -5.59 -31.68
N SER A 149 14.88 -5.41 -31.43
CA SER A 149 14.09 -4.27 -31.90
C SER A 149 14.23 -3.01 -31.05
N ILE A 150 14.86 -3.07 -29.87
CA ILE A 150 15.10 -1.91 -29.01
C ILE A 150 16.56 -1.46 -29.11
N SER A 151 16.78 -0.15 -29.17
CA SER A 151 18.14 0.39 -29.14
C SER A 151 18.79 0.18 -27.77
N ILE A 152 20.12 0.13 -27.75
CA ILE A 152 20.91 -0.03 -26.53
C ILE A 152 20.59 1.09 -25.52
N GLU A 153 20.43 2.31 -26.00
CA GLU A 153 20.14 3.47 -25.15
C GLU A 153 18.71 3.42 -24.56
N THR A 154 17.72 3.00 -25.33
CA THR A 154 16.36 2.77 -24.81
C THR A 154 16.35 1.66 -23.76
N ARG A 155 17.09 0.57 -23.99
CA ARG A 155 17.22 -0.53 -23.02
C ARG A 155 17.84 -0.06 -21.70
N LYS A 156 18.94 0.70 -21.75
CA LYS A 156 19.59 1.26 -20.54
C LYS A 156 18.62 2.14 -19.74
N LYS A 157 17.78 2.94 -20.41
CA LYS A 157 16.74 3.74 -19.76
C LYS A 157 15.68 2.86 -19.09
N GLN A 158 15.19 1.83 -19.77
CA GLN A 158 14.23 0.87 -19.21
C GLN A 158 14.80 0.13 -17.99
N GLN A 159 16.08 -0.27 -18.03
CA GLN A 159 16.76 -0.93 -16.91
C GLN A 159 16.87 -0.02 -15.68
N LYS A 160 17.39 1.20 -15.86
CA LYS A 160 17.46 2.19 -14.76
C LYS A 160 16.08 2.49 -14.17
N PHE A 161 15.08 2.61 -15.04
CA PHE A 161 13.72 2.87 -14.61
C PHE A 161 13.12 1.68 -13.83
N PHE A 162 13.34 0.45 -14.29
CA PHE A 162 12.90 -0.76 -13.59
C PHE A 162 13.56 -0.93 -12.22
N ILE A 163 14.86 -0.65 -12.12
CA ILE A 163 15.58 -0.65 -10.83
C ILE A 163 14.94 0.34 -9.86
N GLY A 164 14.57 1.55 -10.33
CA GLY A 164 13.88 2.53 -9.50
C GLY A 164 12.52 2.04 -8.97
N ILE A 165 11.72 1.36 -9.81
CA ILE A 165 10.46 0.74 -9.35
C ILE A 165 10.73 -0.32 -8.27
N ILE A 166 11.72 -1.19 -8.48
CA ILE A 166 12.06 -2.23 -7.49
C ILE A 166 12.41 -1.59 -6.13
N PHE A 167 13.24 -0.55 -6.13
CA PHE A 167 13.56 0.17 -4.89
C PHE A 167 12.33 0.80 -4.24
N GLN A 168 11.46 1.44 -5.03
CA GLN A 168 10.24 2.04 -4.52
C GLN A 168 9.31 1.00 -3.90
N THR A 169 9.12 -0.16 -4.54
CA THR A 169 8.24 -1.22 -4.02
C THR A 169 8.81 -1.92 -2.78
N ILE A 170 10.14 -2.02 -2.63
CA ILE A 170 10.73 -2.66 -1.45
C ILE A 170 10.45 -1.87 -0.16
N ILE A 171 10.42 -0.54 -0.21
CA ILE A 171 10.19 0.33 0.96
C ILE A 171 8.88 -0.02 1.70
N PRO A 172 7.68 0.03 1.07
CA PRO A 172 6.43 -0.32 1.72
C PRO A 172 6.34 -1.81 2.06
N LEU A 173 6.99 -2.69 1.28
CA LEU A 173 7.01 -4.12 1.59
C LEU A 173 7.75 -4.41 2.90
N ILE A 174 8.87 -3.72 3.17
CA ILE A 174 9.58 -3.86 4.45
C ILE A 174 8.70 -3.41 5.61
N LEU A 175 8.00 -2.28 5.46
CA LEU A 175 7.09 -1.79 6.49
C LEU A 175 5.90 -2.74 6.70
N LEU A 176 5.33 -3.28 5.63
CA LEU A 176 4.27 -4.29 5.72
C LEU A 176 4.77 -5.57 6.42
N TRP A 177 5.96 -6.06 6.07
CA TRP A 177 6.57 -7.21 6.76
C TRP A 177 6.82 -6.93 8.23
N SER A 178 7.23 -5.71 8.60
CA SER A 178 7.39 -5.34 10.00
C SER A 178 6.08 -5.43 10.79
N LEU A 179 4.95 -5.05 10.19
CA LEU A 179 3.62 -5.20 10.80
C LEU A 179 3.26 -6.68 11.00
N VAL A 180 3.50 -7.53 9.99
CA VAL A 180 3.27 -8.98 10.10
C VAL A 180 4.10 -9.58 11.23
N VAL A 181 5.39 -9.24 11.31
CA VAL A 181 6.28 -9.73 12.36
C VAL A 181 5.80 -9.27 13.74
N ILE A 182 5.39 -8.00 13.89
CA ILE A 182 4.86 -7.46 15.14
C ILE A 182 3.63 -8.26 15.59
N VAL A 183 2.68 -8.53 14.68
CA VAL A 183 1.47 -9.31 15.00
C VAL A 183 1.81 -10.74 15.39
N VAL A 184 2.73 -11.40 14.68
CA VAL A 184 3.15 -12.78 15.00
C VAL A 184 3.87 -12.83 16.35
N VAL A 185 4.77 -11.89 16.63
CA VAL A 185 5.49 -11.80 17.91
C VAL A 185 4.51 -11.54 19.05
N ASP A 186 3.54 -10.65 18.86
CA ASP A 186 2.50 -10.38 19.85
C ASP A 186 1.66 -11.62 20.13
N GLY A 187 1.21 -12.33 19.10
CA GLY A 187 0.45 -13.57 19.23
C GLY A 187 1.20 -14.71 19.93
N ILE A 188 2.53 -14.65 20.01
CA ILE A 188 3.37 -15.65 20.72
C ILE A 188 3.74 -15.17 22.13
N THR A 189 4.08 -13.88 22.27
CA THR A 189 4.74 -13.35 23.47
C THR A 189 3.81 -12.54 24.37
N HIS A 190 2.69 -12.04 23.84
CA HIS A 190 1.76 -11.12 24.51
C HIS A 190 2.45 -9.92 25.18
N ASN A 191 3.59 -9.50 24.62
CA ASN A 191 4.47 -8.48 25.21
C ASN A 191 4.80 -7.34 24.24
N VAL A 192 4.09 -7.25 23.11
CA VAL A 192 4.26 -6.13 22.19
C VAL A 192 3.55 -4.92 22.76
N SER A 193 4.28 -3.80 22.92
CA SER A 193 3.67 -2.56 23.41
C SER A 193 2.83 -1.89 22.33
N GLN A 194 1.72 -1.28 22.75
CA GLN A 194 0.88 -0.45 21.89
C GLN A 194 1.67 0.71 21.26
N GLU A 195 2.70 1.22 21.97
CA GLU A 195 3.62 2.23 21.45
C GLU A 195 4.33 1.76 20.17
N LEU A 196 4.85 0.52 20.14
CA LEU A 196 5.54 -0.03 18.98
C LEU A 196 4.58 -0.19 17.79
N VAL A 197 3.37 -0.69 18.04
CA VAL A 197 2.32 -0.83 17.01
C VAL A 197 1.97 0.55 16.44
N ASN A 198 1.75 1.54 17.30
CA ASN A 198 1.40 2.90 16.88
C ASN A 198 2.53 3.56 16.07
N LEU A 199 3.79 3.41 16.50
CA LEU A 199 4.95 3.93 15.78
C LEU A 199 5.07 3.31 14.38
N THR A 200 4.91 1.99 14.25
CA THR A 200 4.96 1.32 12.95
C THR A 200 3.81 1.76 12.05
N MET A 201 2.60 1.97 12.60
CA MET A 201 1.47 2.51 11.83
C MET A 201 1.71 3.94 11.32
N ILE A 202 2.38 4.79 12.11
CA ILE A 202 2.79 6.14 11.67
C ILE A 202 3.81 6.03 10.53
N MET A 203 4.83 5.17 10.67
CA MET A 203 5.83 4.94 9.62
C MET A 203 5.19 4.41 8.34
N PHE A 204 4.25 3.45 8.47
CA PHE A 204 3.45 2.95 7.37
C PHE A 204 2.55 4.03 6.77
N SER A 205 2.11 5.05 7.51
CA SER A 205 1.33 6.15 6.93
C SER A 205 2.22 7.15 6.17
N LEU A 206 3.46 7.34 6.62
CA LEU A 206 4.41 8.32 6.06
C LEU A 206 5.25 7.77 4.88
N HIS A 207 5.21 6.47 4.61
CA HIS A 207 6.06 5.84 3.60
C HIS A 207 5.92 6.46 2.19
N GLY A 208 4.73 6.93 1.82
CA GLY A 208 4.48 7.54 0.51
C GLY A 208 5.31 8.80 0.25
N ILE A 209 5.69 9.53 1.30
CA ILE A 209 6.62 10.67 1.21
C ILE A 209 8.01 10.17 0.83
N VAL A 210 8.49 9.11 1.48
CA VAL A 210 9.80 8.49 1.23
C VAL A 210 9.86 7.97 -0.20
N GLU A 211 8.82 7.29 -0.67
CA GLU A 211 8.71 6.84 -2.06
C GLU A 211 8.76 7.98 -3.06
N SER A 212 8.01 9.07 -2.81
CA SER A 212 7.98 10.23 -3.68
C SER A 212 9.37 10.88 -3.79
N VAL A 213 10.06 11.05 -2.67
CA VAL A 213 11.45 11.55 -2.64
C VAL A 213 12.39 10.59 -3.39
N ALA A 214 12.24 9.28 -3.23
CA ALA A 214 13.03 8.29 -3.94
C ALA A 214 12.85 8.38 -5.46
N VAL A 215 11.59 8.49 -5.94
CA VAL A 215 11.27 8.65 -7.35
C VAL A 215 11.93 9.90 -7.94
N LEU A 216 11.82 11.05 -7.26
CA LEU A 216 12.44 12.31 -7.72
C LEU A 216 13.97 12.24 -7.70
N SER A 217 14.55 11.53 -6.74
CA SER A 217 16.00 11.38 -6.63
C SER A 217 16.55 10.48 -7.75
N VAL A 218 15.90 9.36 -8.01
CA VAL A 218 16.38 8.33 -8.95
C VAL A 218 16.07 8.69 -10.41
N HIS A 219 14.89 9.25 -10.70
CA HIS A 219 14.43 9.44 -12.07
C HIS A 219 14.65 10.87 -12.56
N GLN A 220 15.72 11.05 -13.34
CA GLN A 220 16.09 12.34 -13.94
C GLN A 220 14.93 13.04 -14.69
N SER A 221 14.09 12.29 -15.40
CA SER A 221 12.93 12.85 -16.12
C SER A 221 11.92 13.49 -15.17
N TYR A 222 11.62 12.82 -14.05
CA TYR A 222 10.71 13.35 -13.04
C TYR A 222 11.30 14.57 -12.34
N ARG A 223 12.58 14.51 -11.95
CA ARG A 223 13.28 15.65 -11.34
C ARG A 223 13.27 16.89 -12.23
N ARG A 224 13.57 16.72 -13.52
CA ARG A 224 13.54 17.83 -14.49
C ARG A 224 12.15 18.42 -14.68
N ALA A 225 11.11 17.57 -14.70
CA ALA A 225 9.74 18.03 -14.82
C ALA A 225 9.32 18.87 -13.60
N VAL A 226 9.58 18.39 -12.38
CA VAL A 226 9.24 19.11 -11.14
C VAL A 226 10.00 20.43 -11.03
N PHE A 227 11.30 20.43 -11.29
CA PHE A 227 12.07 21.68 -11.30
C PHE A 227 11.63 22.65 -12.40
N GLY A 228 11.19 22.14 -13.55
CA GLY A 228 10.61 22.97 -14.61
C GLY A 228 9.29 23.64 -14.20
N MET A 229 8.45 22.94 -13.44
CA MET A 229 7.20 23.50 -12.88
C MET A 229 7.51 24.59 -11.84
N MET A 230 8.39 24.29 -10.88
CA MET A 230 8.81 25.27 -9.86
C MET A 230 9.45 26.52 -10.47
N SER A 231 10.29 26.36 -11.50
CA SER A 231 10.94 27.49 -12.15
C SER A 231 9.97 28.37 -12.95
N ARG A 232 8.86 27.81 -13.46
CA ARG A 232 7.80 28.60 -14.12
C ARG A 232 6.96 29.36 -13.11
N ASP A 233 6.61 28.74 -11.99
CA ASP A 233 5.87 29.40 -10.90
C ASP A 233 6.64 30.62 -10.35
N ASN A 234 7.96 30.51 -10.21
CA ASN A 234 8.81 31.62 -9.80
C ASN A 234 8.81 32.76 -10.83
N GLN A 235 8.75 32.45 -12.13
CA GLN A 235 8.70 33.48 -13.19
C GLN A 235 7.33 34.16 -13.25
N ASP A 236 6.24 33.40 -13.10
CA ASP A 236 4.88 33.93 -13.13
C ASP A 236 4.60 34.80 -11.88
N SER A 237 5.12 34.41 -10.70
CA SER A 237 4.99 35.21 -9.47
C SER A 237 5.86 36.49 -9.45
N GLU A 238 7.09 36.45 -10.00
CA GLU A 238 7.91 37.66 -10.21
C GLU A 238 7.23 38.63 -11.19
N TYR A 239 6.61 38.11 -12.24
CA TYR A 239 5.86 38.91 -13.21
C TYR A 239 4.63 39.55 -12.58
N GLU A 240 3.84 38.83 -11.79
CA GLU A 240 2.65 39.37 -11.12
C GLU A 240 3.01 40.45 -10.08
N GLN A 241 4.09 40.26 -9.32
CA GLN A 241 4.62 41.31 -8.43
C GLN A 241 5.08 42.55 -9.18
N SER A 242 5.68 42.39 -10.36
CA SER A 242 6.12 43.53 -11.17
C SER A 242 4.96 44.36 -11.74
N ILE A 243 3.77 43.77 -11.92
CA ILE A 243 2.55 44.48 -12.33
C ILE A 243 1.91 45.25 -11.17
N LEU A 244 1.98 44.71 -9.94
CA LEU A 244 1.39 45.34 -8.74
C LEU A 244 2.18 46.55 -8.20
N ILE A 245 3.40 46.79 -8.69
CA ILE A 245 4.26 47.90 -8.27
C ILE A 245 4.16 49.11 -9.23
N VAL A 246 3.31 49.02 -10.27
CA VAL A 246 2.98 50.11 -11.22
C VAL A 246 1.60 50.69 -10.90
#